data_AF-A0A3P6AHQ2-F1
#
_entry.id   AF-A0A3P6AHQ2-F1
#
_cell.length_a   1.000
_cell.length_b   1.000
_cell.length_c   1.000
_cell.angle_alpha   90.00
_cell.angle_beta   90.00
_cell.angle_gamma   90.00
#
_symmetry.space_group_name_H-M   'P 1'
#
loop_
_entity.id
_entity.type
_entity.pdbx_description
1 polymer ?
#
loop_
_entity_poly.entity_id
_entity_poly.type
_entity_poly.pdbx_seq_one_letter_code
_entity_poly.pdbx_strand_id
1 'polypeptide(L)'
;MNAEEKVGWEEIVDSRLDGRFDIQEVNEVAAFAYKCISHAPRKRPNMRDVVQVLTRVIKVRHARKRQKKAPLLPPTVASSVEQTGNRSGLSENHRRDNSTDSTLED
;
A
#
# COMPACT_ATOMS: atom_id res chain seq x y z
N MET A 1 36.05 -21.22 12.34
CA MET A 1 35.34 -21.34 11.05
C MET A 1 34.02 -22.06 11.35
N ASN A 2 32.81 -21.55 11.13
CA ASN A 2 32.28 -20.62 10.14
C ASN A 2 31.17 -19.79 10.79
N ALA A 3 31.05 -18.51 10.41
CA ALA A 3 29.88 -17.73 10.74
C ALA A 3 28.68 -18.37 10.04
N GLU A 4 27.59 -18.57 10.78
CA GLU A 4 26.31 -19.01 10.25
C GLU A 4 25.82 -17.91 9.29
N GLU A 5 26.20 -18.01 8.03
CA GLU A 5 25.71 -17.13 6.98
C GLU A 5 24.21 -17.38 6.88
N LYS A 6 23.45 -16.43 7.42
CA LYS A 6 22.00 -16.50 7.48
C LYS A 6 21.48 -16.29 6.06
N VAL A 7 21.34 -17.39 5.34
CA VAL A 7 20.77 -17.43 3.99
C VAL A 7 19.44 -16.68 3.96
N GLY A 8 19.33 -15.69 3.09
CA GLY A 8 18.11 -14.93 2.87
C GLY A 8 17.17 -15.57 1.84
N TRP A 9 16.06 -14.90 1.54
CA TRP A 9 15.06 -15.40 0.58
C TRP A 9 15.52 -15.34 -0.88
N GLU A 10 16.66 -14.69 -1.17
CA GLU A 10 17.27 -14.58 -2.49
C GLU A 10 17.64 -15.93 -3.12
N GLU A 11 17.98 -16.94 -2.32
CA GLU A 11 18.40 -18.25 -2.84
C GLU A 11 17.25 -19.05 -3.46
N ILE A 12 16.01 -18.76 -3.07
CA ILE A 12 14.81 -19.45 -3.59
C ILE A 12 14.15 -18.69 -4.75
N VAL A 13 14.74 -17.59 -5.19
CA VAL A 13 14.19 -16.79 -6.29
C VAL A 13 14.40 -17.50 -7.62
N ASP A 14 13.42 -17.40 -8.53
CA ASP A 14 13.51 -17.96 -9.88
C ASP A 14 14.74 -17.40 -10.61
N SER A 15 15.67 -18.29 -10.97
CA SER A 15 16.93 -17.94 -11.65
C SER A 15 16.70 -17.25 -13.00
N ARG A 16 15.54 -17.48 -13.63
CA ARG A 16 15.14 -16.81 -14.90
C ARG A 16 14.86 -15.32 -14.73
N LEU A 17 14.72 -14.83 -13.50
CA LEU A 17 14.61 -13.40 -13.23
C LEU A 17 15.95 -12.68 -13.40
N ASP A 18 17.08 -13.41 -13.38
CA ASP A 18 18.42 -12.89 -13.68
C ASP A 18 18.77 -11.66 -12.81
N GLY A 19 18.49 -11.76 -11.50
CA GLY A 19 18.69 -10.65 -10.55
C GLY A 19 17.75 -9.45 -10.73
N ARG A 20 16.81 -9.48 -11.69
CA ARG A 20 15.88 -8.37 -11.97
C ARG A 20 14.68 -8.38 -11.04
N PHE A 21 14.95 -8.37 -9.74
CA PHE A 21 13.95 -8.28 -8.69
C PHE A 21 14.43 -7.34 -7.59
N ASP A 22 13.48 -6.83 -6.81
CA ASP A 22 13.77 -6.03 -5.64
C ASP A 22 13.80 -6.96 -4.42
N ILE A 23 14.93 -6.98 -3.71
CA ILE A 23 15.11 -7.90 -2.56
C ILE A 23 14.10 -7.64 -1.45
N GLN A 24 13.68 -6.39 -1.25
CA GLN A 24 12.68 -6.06 -0.25
C GLN A 24 11.31 -6.62 -0.64
N GLU A 25 10.95 -6.54 -1.92
CA GLU A 25 9.72 -7.14 -2.44
C GLU A 25 9.74 -8.67 -2.34
N VAL A 26 10.89 -9.30 -2.63
CA VAL A 26 11.07 -10.75 -2.45
C VAL A 26 10.85 -11.13 -0.99
N ASN A 27 11.50 -10.43 -0.05
CA ASN A 27 11.37 -10.70 1.37
C ASN A 27 9.91 -10.57 1.86
N GLU A 28 9.19 -9.54 1.42
CA GLU A 28 7.77 -9.33 1.75
C GLU A 28 6.89 -10.48 1.23
N VAL A 29 7.06 -10.86 -0.04
CA VAL A 29 6.25 -11.91 -0.68
C VAL A 29 6.60 -13.29 -0.12
N ALA A 30 7.87 -13.58 0.11
CA ALA A 30 8.31 -14.87 0.66
C ALA A 30 7.82 -15.07 2.10
N ALA A 31 7.97 -14.05 2.97
CA ALA A 31 7.43 -14.10 4.32
C ALA A 31 5.89 -14.25 4.32
N PHE A 32 5.21 -13.67 3.34
CA PHE A 32 3.77 -13.82 3.17
C PHE A 32 3.39 -15.23 2.70
N ALA A 33 4.09 -15.77 1.69
CA ALA A 33 3.89 -17.14 1.20
C ALA A 33 4.14 -18.19 2.31
N TYR A 34 5.15 -17.97 3.14
CA TYR A 34 5.45 -18.84 4.29
C TYR A 34 4.28 -18.93 5.28
N LYS A 35 3.53 -17.84 5.49
CA LYS A 35 2.32 -17.86 6.33
C LYS A 35 1.21 -18.72 5.69
N CYS A 36 1.06 -18.68 4.37
CA CYS A 36 0.05 -19.46 3.64
C CYS A 36 0.27 -20.98 3.78
N ILE A 37 1.52 -21.41 3.89
CA ILE A 37 1.88 -22.84 4.01
C ILE A 37 2.07 -23.31 5.46
N SER A 38 1.67 -22.51 6.46
CA SER A 38 1.87 -22.86 7.87
C SER A 38 1.31 -24.25 8.20
N HIS A 39 2.07 -25.05 8.96
CA HIS A 39 1.59 -26.35 9.45
C HIS A 39 0.34 -26.22 10.34
N ALA A 40 0.19 -25.09 11.04
CA ALA A 40 -1.00 -24.80 11.84
C ALA A 40 -2.08 -24.15 10.97
N PRO A 41 -3.22 -24.82 10.67
CA PRO A 41 -4.23 -24.27 9.75
C PRO A 41 -4.80 -22.92 10.21
N ARG A 42 -4.93 -22.73 11.53
CA ARG A 42 -5.40 -21.47 12.13
C ARG A 42 -4.47 -20.27 11.92
N LYS A 43 -3.20 -20.50 11.56
CA LYS A 43 -2.23 -19.45 11.24
C LYS A 43 -2.25 -19.07 9.76
N ARG A 44 -2.90 -19.87 8.90
CA ARG A 44 -3.02 -19.57 7.48
C ARG A 44 -4.03 -18.44 7.28
N PRO A 45 -3.71 -17.43 6.46
CA PRO A 45 -4.69 -16.42 6.07
C PRO A 45 -5.83 -17.06 5.27
N ASN A 46 -7.03 -16.50 5.38
CA ASN A 46 -8.12 -16.87 4.46
C ASN A 46 -7.87 -16.27 3.07
N MET A 47 -8.54 -16.79 2.04
CA MET A 47 -8.30 -16.34 0.66
C MET A 47 -8.63 -14.87 0.41
N ARG A 48 -9.58 -14.28 1.15
CA ARG A 48 -9.88 -12.84 1.06
C ARG A 48 -8.67 -12.02 1.54
N ASP A 49 -8.10 -12.38 2.68
CA ASP A 49 -6.91 -11.70 3.22
C ASP A 49 -5.73 -11.84 2.26
N VAL A 50 -5.56 -13.02 1.66
CA VAL A 50 -4.51 -13.27 0.65
C VAL A 50 -4.61 -12.29 -0.52
N VAL A 51 -5.78 -12.19 -1.12
CA VAL A 51 -5.99 -11.27 -2.25
C VAL A 51 -5.79 -9.81 -1.83
N GLN A 52 -6.28 -9.42 -0.65
CA GLN A 52 -6.13 -8.05 -0.14
C GLN A 52 -4.68 -7.65 0.11
N VAL A 53 -3.86 -8.57 0.65
CA VAL A 53 -2.44 -8.30 0.89
C VAL A 53 -1.69 -8.19 -0.44
N LEU A 54 -1.85 -9.16 -1.35
CA LEU A 54 -1.17 -9.13 -2.65
C LEU A 54 -1.56 -7.90 -3.49
N THR A 55 -2.84 -7.52 -3.46
CA THR A 55 -3.32 -6.29 -4.11
C THR A 55 -2.62 -5.04 -3.57
N ARG A 56 -2.43 -4.96 -2.24
CA ARG A 56 -1.71 -3.84 -1.61
C ARG A 56 -0.25 -3.80 -2.03
N VAL A 57 0.45 -4.94 -2.04
CA VAL A 57 1.85 -5.04 -2.50
C VAL A 57 2.01 -4.49 -3.92
N ILE A 58 1.13 -4.90 -4.83
CA ILE A 58 1.14 -4.42 -6.22
C ILE A 58 0.90 -2.90 -6.30
N LYS A 59 -0.09 -2.38 -5.58
CA LYS A 59 -0.40 -0.94 -5.54
C LYS A 59 0.79 -0.11 -5.03
N VAL A 60 1.43 -0.56 -3.94
CA VAL A 60 2.62 0.10 -3.38
C VAL A 60 3.77 0.11 -4.38
N ARG A 61 4.04 -1.01 -5.06
CA ARG A 61 5.05 -1.10 -6.12
C ARG A 61 4.79 -0.11 -7.26
N HIS A 62 3.55 0.03 -7.71
CA HIS A 62 3.20 1.01 -8.74
C HIS A 62 3.38 2.46 -8.28
N ALA A 63 2.99 2.77 -7.04
CA ALA A 63 3.19 4.11 -6.47
C ALA A 63 4.68 4.47 -6.39
N ARG A 64 5.53 3.56 -5.87
CA ARG A 64 6.99 3.74 -5.82
C ARG A 64 7.59 3.97 -7.21
N LYS A 65 7.14 3.23 -8.23
CA LYS A 65 7.59 3.41 -9.62
C LYS A 65 7.19 4.77 -10.21
N ARG A 66 6.04 5.32 -9.82
CA ARG A 66 5.62 6.67 -10.27
C ARG A 66 6.44 7.76 -9.62
N GLN A 67 6.76 7.64 -8.33
CA GLN A 67 7.62 8.60 -7.62
C GLN A 67 9.03 8.65 -8.22
N LYS A 68 9.60 7.50 -8.59
CA LYS A 68 10.90 7.45 -9.29
C LYS A 68 10.90 8.09 -10.68
N LYS A 69 9.72 8.31 -11.29
CA LYS A 69 9.56 8.90 -12.63
C LYS A 69 9.13 10.37 -12.63
N ALA A 70 8.71 10.92 -11.49
CA ALA A 70 8.34 12.32 -11.40
C ALA A 70 9.63 13.17 -11.42
N PRO A 71 9.77 14.16 -12.32
CA PRO A 71 10.85 15.13 -12.22
C PRO A 71 10.73 15.87 -10.89
N LEU A 72 11.83 15.91 -10.13
CA LEU A 72 11.98 16.82 -9.00
C LEU A 72 11.83 18.23 -9.55
N LEU A 73 10.66 18.85 -9.38
CA LEU A 73 10.51 20.28 -9.61
C LEU A 73 11.49 20.98 -8.65
N PRO A 74 12.39 21.84 -9.15
CA PRO A 74 13.26 22.62 -8.26
C PRO A 74 12.38 23.46 -7.34
N PRO A 75 12.81 23.71 -6.09
CA PRO A 75 12.08 24.61 -5.20
C PRO A 75 12.06 25.99 -5.86
N THR A 76 10.90 26.37 -6.41
CA THR A 76 10.67 27.75 -6.83
C THR A 76 10.73 28.59 -5.57
N VAL A 77 11.80 29.36 -5.48
CA VAL A 77 12.11 30.33 -4.44
C VAL A 77 10.86 31.12 -4.11
N ALA A 78 10.50 31.12 -2.83
CA ALA A 78 9.42 31.93 -2.28
C ALA A 78 9.64 33.40 -2.67
N SER A 79 8.66 33.98 -3.35
CA SER A 79 8.47 35.43 -3.35
C SER A 79 7.16 35.69 -2.64
N SER A 80 7.30 36.06 -1.36
CA SER A 80 6.23 36.62 -0.55
C SER A 80 5.85 37.98 -1.12
N VAL A 81 4.60 38.13 -1.55
CA VAL A 81 3.95 39.45 -1.62
C VAL A 81 2.56 39.28 -1.01
N GLU A 82 2.41 39.78 0.21
CA GLU A 82 1.13 40.03 0.84
C GLU A 82 0.42 41.20 0.15
N GLN A 83 -0.88 41.06 -0.14
CA GLN A 83 -1.82 42.18 -0.03
C GLN A 83 -3.29 41.73 0.05
N THR A 84 -3.82 41.87 1.27
CA THR A 84 -5.07 42.56 1.63
C THR A 84 -6.37 42.21 0.90
N GLY A 85 -7.20 41.38 1.56
CA GLY A 85 -8.46 41.81 2.19
C GLY A 85 -9.72 41.92 1.32
N ASN A 86 -10.73 41.07 1.61
CA ASN A 86 -12.14 41.46 1.84
C ASN A 86 -13.10 40.25 2.01
N ARG A 87 -13.62 40.13 3.24
CA ARG A 87 -14.99 39.82 3.71
C ARG A 87 -15.89 38.78 2.98
N SER A 88 -16.45 37.92 3.84
CA SER A 88 -17.76 37.23 3.79
C SER A 88 -17.89 36.04 2.84
N GLY A 89 -18.52 34.92 3.19
CA GLY A 89 -19.37 34.62 4.34
C GLY A 89 -19.53 33.13 4.57
N LEU A 90 -20.05 32.86 5.77
CA LEU A 90 -20.46 31.58 6.34
C LEU A 90 -21.52 30.86 5.47
N SER A 91 -21.36 29.55 5.27
CA SER A 91 -22.47 28.61 5.10
C SER A 91 -21.92 27.21 5.39
N GLU A 92 -22.09 26.70 6.60
CA GLU A 92 -23.30 26.09 7.18
C GLU A 92 -23.45 24.62 6.76
N ASN A 93 -23.42 23.78 7.79
CA ASN A 93 -23.41 22.33 7.75
C ASN A 93 -24.71 21.79 7.13
N HIS A 94 -24.64 20.82 6.23
CA HIS A 94 -25.79 19.97 5.95
C HIS A 94 -25.48 18.50 6.26
N ARG A 95 -26.29 17.97 7.17
CA ARG A 95 -26.26 16.64 7.76
C ARG A 95 -26.62 15.56 6.73
N ARG A 96 -26.15 14.33 6.99
CA ARG A 96 -26.66 13.10 6.39
C ARG A 96 -27.92 12.68 7.13
N ASP A 97 -28.97 12.34 6.39
CA ASP A 97 -30.09 11.56 6.88
C ASP A 97 -30.21 10.29 6.04
N ASN A 98 -30.14 9.12 6.69
CA ASN A 98 -30.53 7.84 6.11
C ASN A 98 -31.89 7.49 6.71
N SER A 99 -32.95 7.61 5.91
CA SER A 99 -34.31 7.22 6.30
C SER A 99 -34.44 5.69 6.27
N THR A 100 -34.93 5.13 7.38
CA THR A 100 -35.29 3.72 7.56
C THR A 100 -36.78 3.52 7.31
N ASP A 101 -37.09 2.30 6.86
CA ASP A 101 -38.34 1.56 7.05
C ASP A 101 -39.55 1.94 6.19
N SER A 102 -40.00 0.96 5.42
CA SER A 102 -41.41 0.81 5.08
C SER A 102 -41.68 -0.69 4.99
N THR A 103 -42.15 -1.21 6.12
CA THR A 103 -43.04 -2.37 6.20
C THR A 103 -44.37 -2.01 5.53
N LEU A 104 -44.89 -2.91 4.69
CA LEU A 104 -46.30 -2.94 4.32
C LEU A 104 -46.66 -4.39 3.96
N GLU A 105 -47.41 -4.99 4.87
CA GLU A 105 -48.15 -6.24 4.71
C GLU A 105 -49.40 -5.98 3.84
N ASP A 106 -49.74 -6.92 2.95
CA ASP A 106 -51.00 -7.66 2.94
C ASP A 106 -50.80 -8.96 2.13
#